data_AF-A0A7C5UIW4-F1
#
_entry.id   AF-A0A7C5UIW4-F1
#
_cell.length_a   1.000
_cell.length_b   1.000
_cell.length_c   1.000
_cell.angle_alpha   90.00
_cell.angle_beta   90.00
_cell.angle_gamma   90.00
#
_symmetry.space_group_name_H-M   'P 1'
#
loop_
_entity.id
_entity.type
_entity.pdbx_description
1 polymer ?
#
loop_
_entity_poly.entity_id
_entity_poly.type
_entity_poly.pdbx_seq_one_letter_code
_entity_poly.pdbx_strand_id
1 'polypeptide(L)'
;MRTYAEWLHEWIRTGRRALPLLHAWRDALVRRDLARLDQLNAQLLPQLEQLERARQAVQQAVAAEQLPAELRQQALQVAQQIDQIAQVAYDIIQNELEYTHAMMAVLVRVAEPEHYAPTVAPTGANLLLNTEV
;
A
#
# COMPACT_ATOMS: atom_id res chain seq x y z
N MET A 1 25.46 -28.89 0.52
CA MET A 1 25.27 -27.50 0.04
C MET A 1 24.15 -27.53 -0.99
N ARG A 2 23.18 -26.63 -0.91
CA ARG A 2 22.12 -26.54 -1.93
C ARG A 2 22.71 -26.02 -3.23
N THR A 3 22.30 -26.57 -4.36
CA THR A 3 22.75 -26.12 -5.70
C THR A 3 22.05 -24.82 -6.10
N TYR A 4 22.58 -24.12 -7.10
CA TYR A 4 21.92 -22.95 -7.67
C TYR A 4 20.49 -23.29 -8.13
N ALA A 5 20.32 -24.45 -8.80
CA ALA A 5 19.03 -24.90 -9.29
C ALA A 5 18.03 -25.14 -8.14
N GLU A 6 18.47 -25.70 -7.02
CA GLU A 6 17.62 -25.92 -5.84
C GLU A 6 17.14 -24.60 -5.22
N TRP A 7 18.02 -23.60 -5.09
CA TRP A 7 17.65 -22.27 -4.62
C TRP A 7 16.69 -21.55 -5.56
N LEU A 8 16.89 -21.69 -6.87
CA LEU A 8 15.99 -21.09 -7.86
C LEU A 8 14.60 -21.76 -7.85
N HIS A 9 14.53 -23.09 -7.69
CA HIS A 9 13.26 -23.81 -7.53
C HIS A 9 12.52 -23.38 -6.25
N GLU A 10 13.24 -23.21 -5.15
CA GLU A 10 12.67 -22.72 -3.90
C GLU A 10 12.14 -21.28 -4.06
N TRP A 11 12.92 -20.41 -4.71
CA TRP A 11 12.49 -19.05 -5.02
C TRP A 11 11.20 -19.02 -5.86
N ILE A 12 11.13 -19.81 -6.93
CA ILE A 12 9.92 -19.94 -7.77
C ILE A 12 8.74 -20.45 -6.95
N ARG A 13 8.96 -21.48 -6.13
CA ARG A 13 7.90 -22.09 -5.31
C ARG A 13 7.34 -21.11 -4.30
N THR A 14 8.22 -20.40 -3.58
CA THR A 14 7.81 -19.39 -2.60
C THR A 14 7.12 -18.21 -3.30
N GLY A 15 7.63 -17.78 -4.45
CA GLY A 15 6.99 -16.74 -5.26
C GLY A 15 5.58 -17.11 -5.70
N ARG A 16 5.38 -18.34 -6.19
CA ARG A 16 4.03 -18.84 -6.54
C ARG A 16 3.07 -18.92 -5.35
N ARG A 17 3.57 -19.13 -4.14
CA ARG A 17 2.77 -19.11 -2.91
C ARG A 17 2.46 -17.69 -2.44
N ALA A 18 3.40 -16.76 -2.63
CA ALA A 18 3.22 -15.36 -2.28
C ALA A 18 2.27 -14.63 -3.24
N LEU A 19 2.28 -14.96 -4.54
CA LEU A 19 1.46 -14.29 -5.56
C LEU A 19 -0.04 -14.16 -5.24
N PRO A 20 -0.78 -15.23 -4.86
CA PRO A 20 -2.20 -15.08 -4.52
C PRO A 20 -2.40 -14.21 -3.27
N LEU A 21 -1.47 -14.24 -2.32
CA LEU A 21 -1.51 -13.38 -1.13
C LEU A 21 -1.23 -11.92 -1.49
N LEU A 22 -0.29 -11.66 -2.40
CA LEU A 22 0.02 -10.33 -2.91
C LEU A 22 -1.16 -9.75 -3.71
N HIS A 23 -1.85 -10.56 -4.51
CA HIS A 23 -3.08 -10.15 -5.18
C HIS A 23 -4.19 -9.81 -4.17
N ALA A 24 -4.43 -10.68 -3.20
CA ALA A 24 -5.42 -10.42 -2.15
C ALA A 24 -5.08 -9.17 -1.33
N TRP A 25 -3.79 -8.92 -1.10
CA TRP A 25 -3.31 -7.74 -0.38
C TRP A 25 -3.53 -6.47 -1.18
N ARG A 26 -3.21 -6.47 -2.47
CA ARG A 26 -3.54 -5.38 -3.39
C ARG A 26 -5.05 -5.12 -3.44
N ASP A 27 -5.86 -6.17 -3.51
CA ASP A 27 -7.32 -6.02 -3.53
C ASP A 27 -7.85 -5.45 -2.21
N ALA A 28 -7.23 -5.80 -1.08
CA ALA A 28 -7.53 -5.18 0.21
C ALA A 28 -7.12 -3.70 0.28
N LEU A 29 -6.00 -3.30 -0.38
CA LEU A 29 -5.63 -1.89 -0.53
C LEU A 29 -6.69 -1.10 -1.30
N VAL A 30 -7.15 -1.62 -2.44
CA VAL A 30 -8.21 -0.98 -3.24
C VAL A 30 -9.49 -0.81 -2.43
N ARG A 31 -9.83 -1.78 -1.57
CA ARG A 31 -11.03 -1.75 -0.72
C ARG A 31 -10.85 -0.96 0.57
N ARG A 32 -9.63 -0.48 0.87
CA ARG A 32 -9.27 0.19 2.13
C ARG A 32 -9.59 -0.66 3.37
N ASP A 33 -9.46 -1.98 3.25
CA ASP A 33 -9.74 -2.92 4.33
C ASP A 33 -8.48 -3.12 5.21
N LEU A 34 -8.32 -2.23 6.19
CA LEU A 34 -7.14 -2.21 7.07
C LEU A 34 -6.97 -3.49 7.87
N ALA A 35 -8.07 -4.06 8.39
CA ALA A 35 -8.02 -5.30 9.16
C ALA A 35 -7.56 -6.48 8.30
N ARG A 36 -8.00 -6.54 7.04
CA ARG A 36 -7.57 -7.56 6.10
C ARG A 36 -6.11 -7.36 5.67
N LEU A 37 -5.66 -6.12 5.52
CA LEU A 37 -4.26 -5.80 5.22
C LEU A 37 -3.33 -6.31 6.32
N ASP A 38 -3.67 -6.09 7.59
CA ASP A 38 -2.85 -6.57 8.71
C ASP A 38 -2.74 -8.11 8.74
N GLN A 39 -3.86 -8.80 8.52
CA GLN A 39 -3.87 -10.26 8.42
C GLN A 39 -3.01 -10.78 7.25
N LEU A 40 -3.08 -10.11 6.10
CA LEU A 40 -2.32 -10.50 4.92
C LEU A 40 -0.84 -10.16 5.07
N ASN A 41 -0.49 -9.04 5.70
CA ASN A 41 0.89 -8.67 6.03
C ASN A 41 1.54 -9.73 6.93
N ALA A 42 0.84 -10.19 7.97
CA ALA A 42 1.34 -11.24 8.86
C ALA A 42 1.62 -12.56 8.11
N GLN A 43 0.84 -12.87 7.08
CA GLN A 43 1.04 -14.06 6.24
C GLN A 43 2.12 -13.88 5.16
N LEU A 44 2.26 -12.66 4.63
CA LEU A 44 3.20 -12.31 3.57
C LEU A 44 4.64 -12.15 4.09
N LEU A 45 4.83 -11.52 5.25
CA LEU A 45 6.14 -11.30 5.87
C LEU A 45 7.07 -12.53 5.82
N PRO A 46 6.68 -13.71 6.33
CA PRO A 46 7.55 -14.89 6.29
C PRO A 46 7.82 -15.39 4.87
N GLN A 47 6.88 -15.22 3.93
CA GLN A 47 7.07 -15.60 2.52
C GLN A 47 8.08 -14.68 1.83
N LEU A 48 8.00 -13.37 2.09
CA LEU A 48 8.91 -12.37 1.54
C LEU A 48 10.34 -12.54 2.10
N GLU A 49 10.48 -12.84 3.40
CA GLU A 49 11.78 -13.17 3.99
C GLU A 49 12.41 -14.41 3.33
N GLN A 50 11.61 -15.45 3.08
CA GLN A 50 12.08 -16.67 2.40
C GLN A 50 12.49 -16.39 0.95
N LEU A 51 11.72 -15.57 0.24
CA LEU A 51 12.05 -15.12 -1.12
C LEU A 51 13.37 -14.36 -1.15
N GLU A 52 13.58 -13.45 -0.21
CA GLU A 52 14.81 -12.65 -0.15
C GLU A 52 16.02 -13.52 0.22
N ARG A 53 15.87 -14.45 1.17
CA ARG A 53 16.92 -15.44 1.49
C ARG A 53 17.29 -16.29 0.28
N ALA A 54 16.29 -16.82 -0.43
CA ALA A 54 16.52 -17.62 -1.63
C ALA A 54 17.17 -16.79 -2.74
N ARG A 55 16.76 -15.53 -2.93
CA ARG A 55 17.37 -14.60 -3.89
C ARG A 55 18.84 -14.34 -3.57
N GLN A 56 19.16 -14.04 -2.32
CA GLN A 56 20.55 -13.83 -1.88
C GLN A 56 21.40 -15.09 -2.07
N ALA A 57 20.85 -16.26 -1.77
CA ALA A 57 21.53 -17.52 -1.99
C ALA A 57 21.77 -17.82 -3.49
N VAL A 58 20.82 -17.49 -4.37
CA VAL A 58 20.98 -17.57 -5.84
C VAL A 58 22.09 -16.63 -6.32
N GLN A 59 22.20 -15.41 -5.76
CA GLN A 59 23.24 -14.44 -6.13
C GLN A 59 24.64 -14.84 -5.67
N GLN A 60 24.75 -15.51 -4.51
CA GLN A 60 26.03 -15.96 -3.94
C GLN A 60 26.52 -17.29 -4.52
N ALA A 61 25.63 -18.10 -5.09
CA ALA A 61 26.02 -19.32 -5.78
C ALA A 61 26.85 -18.98 -7.03
N VAL A 62 28.12 -19.43 -7.04
CA VAL A 62 29.02 -19.31 -8.20
C VAL A 62 28.36 -20.01 -9.40
N ALA A 63 27.98 -19.24 -10.41
CA ALA A 63 27.27 -19.73 -11.58
C ALA A 63 28.12 -20.76 -12.34
N ALA A 64 27.74 -22.04 -12.27
CA ALA A 64 28.43 -23.10 -12.99
C ALA A 64 27.50 -24.25 -13.44
N GLU A 65 26.20 -24.01 -13.60
CA GLU A 65 25.28 -25.00 -14.19
C GLU A 65 24.47 -24.36 -15.31
N GLN A 66 24.47 -24.99 -16.48
CA GLN A 66 23.56 -24.68 -17.59
C GLN A 66 22.14 -24.99 -17.11
N LEU A 67 21.49 -23.99 -16.52
CA LEU A 67 20.12 -24.13 -16.06
C LEU A 67 19.20 -24.35 -17.25
N PRO A 68 18.16 -25.20 -17.09
CA PRO A 68 17.10 -25.31 -18.09
C PRO A 68 16.53 -23.91 -18.38
N ALA A 69 16.42 -23.55 -19.66
CA ALA A 69 15.87 -22.26 -20.08
C ALA A 69 14.47 -22.02 -19.50
N GLU A 70 13.68 -23.10 -19.36
CA GLU A 70 12.35 -23.11 -18.75
C GLU A 70 12.37 -22.63 -17.29
N LEU A 71 13.37 -23.03 -16.50
CA LEU A 71 13.46 -22.65 -15.08
C LEU A 71 13.73 -21.15 -14.93
N ARG A 72 14.63 -20.61 -15.78
CA ARG A 72 14.91 -19.17 -15.82
C ARG A 72 13.68 -18.38 -16.26
N GLN A 73 12.96 -18.87 -17.26
CA GLN A 73 11.74 -18.23 -17.74
C GLN A 73 10.65 -18.21 -16.65
N GLN A 74 10.47 -19.32 -15.93
CA GLN A 74 9.52 -19.37 -14.81
C GLN A 74 9.88 -18.39 -13.69
N ALA A 75 11.18 -18.27 -13.38
CA ALA A 75 11.64 -17.30 -12.39
C ALA A 75 11.37 -15.85 -12.83
N LEU A 76 11.70 -15.52 -14.09
CA LEU A 76 11.42 -14.22 -14.69
C LEU A 76 9.93 -13.87 -14.67
N GLN A 77 9.05 -14.83 -15.02
CA GLN A 77 7.61 -14.61 -15.00
C GLN A 77 7.10 -14.30 -13.58
N VAL A 78 7.54 -15.06 -12.58
CA VAL A 78 7.16 -14.81 -11.18
C VAL A 78 7.67 -13.45 -10.71
N ALA A 79 8.91 -13.08 -11.06
CA ALA A 79 9.47 -11.76 -10.73
C ALA A 79 8.62 -10.63 -11.33
N GLN A 80 8.33 -10.72 -12.64
CA GLN A 80 7.52 -9.73 -13.35
C GLN A 80 6.13 -9.58 -12.74
N GLN A 81 5.49 -10.68 -12.33
CA GLN A 81 4.19 -10.63 -11.67
C GLN A 81 4.25 -9.93 -10.31
N ILE A 82 5.28 -10.22 -9.51
CA ILE A 82 5.49 -9.54 -8.22
C ILE A 82 5.74 -8.04 -8.43
N ASP A 83 6.60 -7.68 -9.38
CA ASP A 83 6.91 -6.27 -9.69
C ASP A 83 5.67 -5.50 -10.16
N GLN A 84 4.85 -6.11 -11.02
CA GLN A 84 3.58 -5.50 -11.46
C GLN A 84 2.63 -5.25 -10.30
N ILE A 85 2.50 -6.20 -9.36
CA ILE A 85 1.64 -6.01 -8.19
C ILE A 85 2.19 -4.90 -7.30
N ALA A 86 3.50 -4.87 -7.08
CA ALA A 86 4.16 -3.84 -6.27
C ALA A 86 3.98 -2.44 -6.87
N GLN A 87 4.13 -2.30 -8.19
CA GLN A 87 3.91 -1.03 -8.88
C GLN A 87 2.46 -0.54 -8.72
N VAL A 88 1.48 -1.41 -8.97
CA VAL A 88 0.06 -1.05 -8.84
C VAL A 88 -0.27 -0.66 -7.39
N ALA A 89 0.27 -1.39 -6.42
CA ALA A 89 0.07 -1.06 -5.01
C ALA A 89 0.69 0.29 -4.62
N TYR A 90 1.88 0.60 -5.14
CA TYR A 90 2.53 1.89 -4.95
C TYR A 90 1.66 3.04 -5.49
N ASP A 91 1.13 2.87 -6.70
CA ASP A 91 0.27 3.88 -7.34
C ASP A 91 -1.03 4.10 -6.54
N ILE A 92 -1.64 3.03 -6.01
CA ILE A 92 -2.82 3.12 -5.13
C ILE A 92 -2.48 3.93 -3.87
N ILE A 93 -1.39 3.60 -3.20
CA ILE A 93 -0.99 4.26 -1.95
C ILE A 93 -0.69 5.75 -2.20
N GLN A 94 0.01 6.08 -3.29
CA GLN A 94 0.26 7.47 -3.69
C GLN A 94 -1.05 8.25 -3.87
N ASN A 95 -1.99 7.72 -4.66
CA ASN A 95 -3.27 8.36 -4.90
C ASN A 95 -4.07 8.59 -3.59
N GLU A 96 -4.04 7.63 -2.66
CA GLU A 96 -4.71 7.75 -1.37
C GLU A 96 -4.07 8.83 -0.47
N LEU A 97 -2.74 8.94 -0.49
CA LEU A 97 -2.02 9.99 0.22
C LEU A 97 -2.34 11.38 -0.35
N GLU A 98 -2.36 11.50 -1.68
CA GLU A 98 -2.75 12.74 -2.36
C GLU A 98 -4.19 13.15 -2.02
N TYR A 99 -5.13 12.20 -2.06
CA TYR A 99 -6.52 12.44 -1.68
C TYR A 99 -6.63 12.90 -0.22
N THR A 100 -5.92 12.23 0.70
CA THR A 100 -5.91 12.60 2.12
C THR A 100 -5.33 14.00 2.32
N HIS A 101 -4.27 14.34 1.60
CA HIS A 101 -3.68 15.68 1.62
C HIS A 101 -4.66 16.74 1.12
N ALA A 102 -5.31 16.51 -0.01
CA ALA A 102 -6.30 17.42 -0.57
C ALA A 102 -7.47 17.64 0.40
N MET A 103 -7.95 16.57 1.05
CA MET A 103 -9.00 16.66 2.05
C MET A 103 -8.57 17.50 3.27
N MET A 104 -7.35 17.30 3.76
CA MET A 104 -6.80 18.13 4.85
C MET A 104 -6.71 19.59 4.44
N ALA A 105 -6.25 19.90 3.22
CA ALA A 105 -6.19 21.27 2.73
C ALA A 105 -7.59 21.92 2.66
N VAL A 106 -8.61 21.17 2.25
CA VAL A 106 -10.02 21.63 2.27
C VAL A 106 -10.49 21.87 3.70
N LEU A 107 -10.24 20.93 4.62
CA LEU A 107 -10.64 21.08 6.03
C LEU A 107 -9.97 22.29 6.69
N VAL A 108 -8.68 22.52 6.41
CA VAL A 108 -7.95 23.71 6.89
C VAL A 108 -8.59 24.98 6.35
N ARG A 109 -8.89 25.03 5.05
CA ARG A 109 -9.55 26.19 4.42
C ARG A 109 -10.95 26.45 5.00
N VAL A 110 -11.74 25.41 5.24
CA VAL A 110 -13.07 25.52 5.85
C VAL A 110 -12.99 25.93 7.32
N ALA A 111 -11.91 25.56 8.01
CA ALA A 111 -11.63 25.97 9.38
C ALA A 111 -11.08 27.41 9.49
N GLU A 112 -10.85 28.11 8.38
CA GLU A 112 -10.45 29.51 8.40
C GLU A 112 -11.58 30.37 9.03
N PRO A 113 -11.23 31.31 9.95
CA PRO A 113 -12.21 32.09 10.71
C PRO A 113 -13.23 32.84 9.86
N GLU A 114 -12.87 33.18 8.62
CA GLU A 114 -13.74 33.89 7.68
C GLU A 114 -14.97 33.07 7.24
N HIS A 115 -14.96 31.75 7.41
CA HIS A 115 -16.07 30.85 7.09
C HIS A 115 -16.85 30.39 8.35
N TYR A 116 -16.37 30.72 9.55
CA TYR A 116 -17.06 30.50 10.82
C TYR A 116 -17.80 31.79 11.22
N ALA A 117 -18.81 32.17 10.44
CA ALA A 117 -19.76 33.19 10.88
C ALA A 117 -20.91 32.50 11.64
N PRO A 118 -20.90 32.46 12.99
CA PRO A 118 -22.10 32.10 13.69
C PRO A 118 -23.12 33.18 13.35
N THR A 119 -24.20 32.78 12.69
CA THR A 119 -25.42 33.56 12.51
C THR A 119 -26.07 33.73 13.89
N VAL A 120 -25.44 34.52 14.75
CA VAL A 120 -26.10 35.07 15.94
C VAL A 120 -26.73 36.36 15.47
N ALA A 121 -28.06 36.36 15.41
CA ALA A 121 -28.87 37.55 15.15
C ALA A 121 -28.38 38.72 16.03
N PRO A 122 -28.44 39.97 15.54
CA PRO A 122 -28.20 41.13 16.40
C PRO A 122 -29.20 41.06 17.56
N THR A 123 -28.69 40.77 18.74
CA THR A 123 -29.46 40.75 19.99
C THR A 123 -30.21 42.07 20.08
N GLY A 124 -31.51 41.94 20.34
CA GLY A 124 -32.53 42.96 20.15
C GLY A 124 -32.13 44.39 20.54
N ALA A 125 -32.62 45.31 19.72
CA ALA A 125 -32.76 46.71 20.02
C ALA A 125 -33.35 46.92 21.43
N ASN A 126 -32.49 47.15 22.42
CA ASN A 126 -32.85 47.86 23.65
C ASN A 126 -32.39 49.31 23.51
N LEU A 127 -33.03 50.02 22.58
CA LEU A 127 -33.14 51.46 22.60
C LEU A 127 -34.64 51.77 22.77
N LEU A 128 -35.16 51.49 23.97
CA LEU A 128 -36.34 52.19 24.46
C LEU A 128 -35.87 53.57 24.92
N LEU A 129 -35.62 54.43 23.94
CA LEU A 129 -35.58 55.87 24.12
C LEU A 129 -36.94 56.40 23.66
N ASN A 130 -37.55 57.25 24.50
CA ASN A 130 -38.85 57.92 24.40
C ASN A 130 -40.01 57.04 24.92
N THR A 131 -40.86 57.50 25.85
CA THR A 131 -41.53 58.82 25.92
C THR A 131 -41.93 59.23 27.34
N GLU A 132 -41.72 60.51 27.67
CA GLU A 132 -42.55 61.47 28.44
C GLU A 132 -43.56 60.95 29.51
N VAL A 133 -43.43 61.39 30.77
CA VAL A 133 -44.23 62.42 31.50
C VAL A 133 -43.46 62.89 32.74
#